data_AF-A0A7S1KVZ0-F1
#
_entry.id   AF-A0A7S1KVZ0-F1
#
_cell.length_a   1.000
_cell.length_b   1.000
_cell.length_c   1.000
_cell.angle_alpha   90.00
_cell.angle_beta   90.00
_cell.angle_gamma   90.00
#
_symmetry.space_group_name_H-M   'P 1'
#
loop_
_entity.id
_entity.type
_entity.pdbx_description
1 polymer ?
#
loop_
_entity_poly.entity_id
_entity_poly.type
_entity_poly.pdbx_seq_one_letter_code
_entity_poly.pdbx_strand_id
1 'polypeptide(L)'
;APAAQDPEDPLGSRKPRLVEYTPATVEEYKNKYGQEVKLGRIGPDLDDEKLLMKKAVAEKVKEFSKELHRINRHRSSSVPPKPAKKAEPKATARSKALDFAKELPKPPKPRRPEKQADTHKAPTEADFDRADWEEIRQREIQHDEDAAKARQIKDFISQLPF
;
A
#
# COMPACT_ATOMS: atom_id res chain seq x y z
N ALA A 1 53.32 18.05 -35.40
CA ALA A 1 52.61 19.30 -35.00
C ALA A 1 53.04 20.41 -35.95
N PRO A 2 52.20 21.40 -36.30
CA PRO A 2 50.92 21.83 -35.71
C PRO A 2 49.78 21.86 -36.79
N ALA A 3 48.52 22.27 -36.61
CA ALA A 3 47.73 22.76 -35.48
C ALA A 3 46.27 22.29 -35.70
N ALA A 4 45.62 21.85 -34.61
CA ALA A 4 44.19 21.66 -34.52
C ALA A 4 43.46 23.02 -34.58
N GLN A 5 42.33 23.06 -35.26
CA GLN A 5 41.29 24.06 -35.02
C GLN A 5 39.94 23.35 -35.01
N ASP A 6 39.49 23.04 -33.80
CA ASP A 6 38.10 22.75 -33.49
C ASP A 6 37.26 24.01 -33.76
N PRO A 7 36.07 23.91 -34.38
CA PRO A 7 35.19 25.06 -34.57
C PRO A 7 34.29 25.25 -33.35
N GLU A 8 34.72 26.09 -32.41
CA GLU A 8 33.85 26.75 -31.43
C GLU A 8 33.47 28.15 -31.97
N ASP A 9 32.18 28.36 -32.26
CA ASP A 9 31.45 29.59 -31.92
C ASP A 9 29.94 29.47 -32.28
N PRO A 10 29.07 29.07 -31.34
CA PRO A 10 27.62 29.00 -31.56
C PRO A 10 26.87 30.31 -31.27
N LEU A 11 27.53 31.46 -31.18
CA LEU A 11 26.90 32.74 -30.81
C LEU A 11 27.19 33.88 -31.80
N GLY A 12 26.32 34.00 -32.81
CA GLY A 12 25.81 35.28 -33.32
C GLY A 12 26.81 36.39 -33.69
N SER A 13 27.73 36.16 -34.63
CA SER A 13 28.39 37.27 -35.35
C SER A 13 27.36 38.16 -36.06
N ARG A 14 27.41 39.48 -35.80
CA ARG A 14 26.51 40.51 -36.40
C ARG A 14 26.85 40.85 -37.86
N LYS A 15 27.89 40.22 -38.44
CA LYS A 15 28.25 40.42 -39.84
C LYS A 15 27.34 39.57 -40.73
N PRO A 16 26.76 40.11 -41.82
CA PRO A 16 25.97 39.32 -42.74
C PRO A 16 26.86 38.22 -43.34
N ARG A 17 26.47 36.96 -43.15
CA ARG A 17 27.14 35.83 -43.81
C ARG A 17 26.65 35.76 -45.24
N LEU A 18 27.57 35.59 -46.19
CA LEU A 18 27.21 35.24 -47.55
C LEU A 18 26.61 33.83 -47.50
N VAL A 19 25.31 33.72 -47.75
CA VAL A 19 24.60 32.43 -47.81
C VAL A 19 24.50 32.02 -49.27
N GLU A 20 25.29 31.03 -49.67
CA GLU A 20 25.12 30.37 -50.96
C GLU A 20 23.82 29.55 -50.91
N TYR A 21 22.79 30.02 -51.62
CA TYR A 21 21.50 29.36 -51.65
C TYR A 21 21.47 28.30 -52.75
N THR A 22 21.35 27.04 -52.34
CA THR A 22 21.03 25.93 -53.24
C THR A 22 19.65 25.39 -52.88
N PRO A 23 18.68 25.36 -53.81
CA PRO A 23 17.35 24.84 -53.51
C PRO A 23 17.43 23.34 -53.20
N ALA A 24 16.94 22.95 -52.01
CA ALA A 24 16.89 21.56 -51.62
C ALA A 24 15.80 20.80 -52.38
N THR A 25 16.08 19.53 -52.70
CA THR A 25 15.09 18.65 -53.32
C THR A 25 14.10 18.10 -52.29
N VAL A 26 12.92 17.69 -52.75
CA VAL A 26 11.86 17.14 -51.86
C VAL A 26 12.34 15.88 -51.13
N GLU A 27 13.22 15.10 -51.76
CA GLU A 27 13.81 13.90 -51.17
C GLU A 27 14.77 14.23 -50.02
N GLU A 28 15.63 15.25 -50.19
CA GLU A 28 16.52 15.73 -49.14
C GLU A 28 15.78 16.27 -47.92
N TYR A 29 14.66 16.98 -48.16
CA TYR A 29 13.81 17.49 -47.08
C TYR A 29 13.18 16.34 -46.28
N LYS A 30 12.64 15.33 -46.97
CA LYS A 30 12.07 14.14 -46.33
C LYS A 30 13.12 13.32 -45.59
N ASN A 31 14.35 13.23 -46.10
CA ASN A 31 15.43 12.53 -45.40
C ASN A 31 15.89 13.27 -44.13
N LYS A 32 15.93 14.61 -44.17
CA LYS A 32 16.37 15.42 -43.01
C LYS A 32 15.30 15.61 -41.94
N TYR A 33 14.04 15.77 -42.34
CA TYR A 33 12.95 16.18 -41.43
C TYR A 33 11.72 15.26 -41.48
N GLY A 34 11.69 14.28 -42.38
CA GLY A 34 10.57 13.35 -42.52
C GLY A 34 10.60 12.20 -41.52
N GLN A 35 11.62 12.11 -40.67
CA GLN A 35 11.58 11.21 -39.52
C GLN A 35 10.79 11.88 -38.39
N GLU A 36 9.71 11.23 -37.97
CA GLU A 36 8.95 11.63 -36.79
C GLU A 36 9.81 11.38 -35.55
N VAL A 37 10.59 12.40 -35.17
CA VAL A 37 11.38 12.37 -33.93
C VAL A 37 10.40 12.39 -32.78
N LYS A 38 10.19 11.22 -32.16
CA LYS A 38 9.41 11.09 -30.93
C LYS A 38 10.18 11.76 -29.81
N LEU A 39 9.92 13.06 -29.62
CA LEU A 39 10.34 13.78 -28.43
C LEU A 39 9.77 13.02 -27.23
N GLY A 40 10.65 12.62 -26.30
CA GLY A 40 10.24 11.97 -25.07
C GLY A 40 9.24 12.83 -24.29
N ARG A 41 8.46 12.21 -23.41
CA ARG A 41 7.53 12.96 -22.54
C ARG A 41 8.34 13.65 -21.44
N ILE A 42 7.97 14.89 -21.12
CA ILE A 42 8.41 15.56 -19.89
C ILE A 42 8.10 14.62 -18.73
N GLY A 43 9.13 14.34 -17.91
CA GLY A 43 9.00 13.43 -16.76
C GLY A 43 8.02 13.95 -15.71
N PRO A 44 7.72 13.15 -14.69
CA PRO A 44 6.88 13.59 -13.58
C PRO A 44 7.47 14.84 -12.92
N ASP A 45 6.61 15.82 -12.64
CA ASP A 45 7.01 17.01 -11.90
C ASP A 45 7.21 16.65 -10.42
N LEU A 46 8.44 16.79 -9.93
CA LEU A 46 8.81 16.45 -8.56
C LEU A 46 8.59 17.60 -7.58
N ASP A 47 8.38 18.81 -8.11
CA ASP A 47 8.23 20.06 -7.39
C ASP A 47 6.76 20.50 -7.29
N ASP A 48 5.82 19.65 -7.71
CA ASP A 48 4.40 19.81 -7.45
C ASP A 48 4.14 20.04 -5.95
N GLU A 49 3.47 21.13 -5.61
CA GLU A 49 3.13 21.53 -4.24
C GLU A 49 2.43 20.39 -3.48
N LYS A 50 1.58 19.64 -4.16
CA LYS A 50 0.87 18.49 -3.58
C LYS A 50 1.84 17.38 -3.17
N LEU A 51 2.89 17.18 -3.96
CA LEU A 51 3.89 16.15 -3.76
C LEU A 51 4.86 16.54 -2.65
N LEU A 52 5.24 17.82 -2.58
CA LEU A 52 6.00 18.40 -1.47
C LEU A 52 5.24 18.30 -0.14
N MET A 53 3.95 18.64 -0.12
CA MET A 53 3.12 18.51 1.09
C MET A 53 3.04 17.06 1.57
N LYS A 54 2.89 16.09 0.65
CA LYS A 54 2.90 14.66 1.01
C LYS A 54 4.25 14.22 1.58
N LYS A 55 5.37 14.66 0.98
CA LYS A 55 6.72 14.38 1.48
C LYS A 55 6.88 14.93 2.90
N ALA A 56 6.48 16.18 3.13
CA ALA A 56 6.57 16.81 4.44
C ALA A 56 5.74 16.08 5.53
N VAL A 57 4.53 15.62 5.19
CA VAL A 57 3.71 14.82 6.11
C VAL A 57 4.37 13.48 6.41
N ALA A 58 4.88 12.78 5.39
CA ALA A 58 5.56 11.51 5.57
C ALA A 58 6.81 11.63 6.46
N GLU A 59 7.57 12.71 6.31
CA GLU A 59 8.73 13.00 7.18
C GLU A 59 8.32 13.25 8.62
N LYS A 60 7.28 14.06 8.87
CA LYS A 60 6.74 14.30 10.22
C LYS A 60 6.30 13.00 10.90
N VAL A 61 5.59 12.13 10.17
CA VAL A 61 5.17 10.82 10.70
C VAL A 61 6.38 9.95 11.05
N LYS A 62 7.41 9.96 10.20
CA LYS A 62 8.65 9.20 10.42
C LYS A 62 9.41 9.69 11.66
N GLU A 63 9.52 11.00 11.85
CA GLU A 63 10.15 11.60 13.02
C GLU A 63 9.37 11.27 14.30
N PHE A 64 8.05 11.41 14.26
CA PHE A 64 7.19 11.06 15.37
C PHE A 64 7.31 9.59 15.76
N SER A 65 7.32 8.68 14.78
CA SER A 65 7.52 7.25 15.02
C SER A 65 8.88 6.96 15.67
N LYS A 66 9.96 7.58 15.18
CA LYS A 66 11.29 7.44 15.78
C LYS A 66 11.31 7.88 17.24
N GLU A 67 10.67 9.00 17.55
CA GLU A 67 10.61 9.52 18.91
C GLU A 67 9.78 8.62 19.83
N LEU A 68 8.63 8.12 19.36
CA LEU A 68 7.86 7.11 20.10
C LEU A 68 8.67 5.85 20.38
N HIS A 69 9.43 5.36 19.40
CA HIS A 69 10.29 4.20 19.60
C HIS A 69 11.39 4.48 20.63
N ARG A 70 11.98 5.68 20.61
CA ARG A 70 12.97 6.13 21.59
C ARG A 70 12.36 6.14 23.00
N ILE A 71 11.21 6.81 23.18
CA ILE A 71 10.49 6.89 24.45
C ILE A 71 10.12 5.50 24.97
N ASN A 72 9.55 4.64 24.12
CA ASN A 72 9.15 3.28 24.50
C ASN A 72 10.35 2.42 24.89
N ARG A 73 11.50 2.58 24.23
CA ARG A 73 12.75 1.91 24.60
C ARG A 73 13.21 2.36 25.99
N HIS A 74 13.23 3.65 26.26
CA HIS A 74 13.61 4.17 27.58
C HIS A 74 12.64 3.73 28.69
N ARG A 75 11.33 3.75 28.41
CA ARG A 75 10.31 3.28 29.36
C ARG A 75 10.45 1.80 29.65
N SER A 76 10.64 0.97 28.64
CA SER A 76 10.80 -0.48 28.82
C SER A 76 12.11 -0.87 29.53
N SER A 77 13.20 -0.10 29.36
CA SER A 77 14.42 -0.31 30.14
C SER A 77 14.29 0.05 31.61
N SER A 78 13.35 0.94 31.97
CA SER A 78 13.12 1.36 33.37
C SER A 78 12.16 0.44 34.13
N VAL A 79 11.41 -0.41 33.44
CA VAL A 79 10.49 -1.35 34.08
C VAL A 79 11.28 -2.61 34.46
N PRO A 80 11.32 -3.01 35.75
CA PRO A 80 12.00 -4.24 36.13
C PRO A 80 11.40 -5.42 35.36
N PRO A 81 12.22 -6.38 34.90
CA PRO A 81 11.74 -7.51 34.13
C PRO A 81 10.66 -8.21 34.94
N LYS A 82 9.42 -8.19 34.42
CA LYS A 82 8.32 -8.96 35.01
C LYS A 82 8.80 -10.41 35.06
N PRO A 83 8.67 -11.12 36.20
CA PRO A 83 9.12 -12.50 36.27
C PRO A 83 8.49 -13.25 35.12
N ALA A 84 9.32 -13.89 34.29
CA ALA A 84 8.86 -14.70 33.19
C ALA A 84 7.86 -15.69 33.76
N LYS A 85 6.56 -15.47 33.50
CA LYS A 85 5.55 -16.50 33.77
C LYS A 85 6.05 -17.69 32.95
N LYS A 86 6.51 -18.74 33.62
CA LYS A 86 6.81 -20.02 32.98
C LYS A 86 5.61 -20.28 32.10
N ALA A 87 5.81 -20.24 30.78
CA ALA A 87 4.73 -20.50 29.86
C ALA A 87 4.29 -21.93 30.18
N GLU A 88 3.16 -22.07 30.87
CA GLU A 88 2.50 -23.36 30.97
C GLU A 88 2.40 -23.87 29.53
N PRO A 89 2.82 -25.12 29.27
CA PRO A 89 2.81 -25.64 27.92
C PRO A 89 1.40 -25.45 27.37
N LYS A 90 1.26 -24.60 26.34
CA LYS A 90 -0.03 -24.33 25.72
C LYS A 90 -0.67 -25.68 25.43
N ALA A 91 -1.87 -25.90 25.97
CA ALA A 91 -2.60 -27.15 25.78
C ALA A 91 -2.61 -27.50 24.29
N THR A 92 -1.89 -28.56 23.93
CA THR A 92 -1.74 -29.02 22.54
C THR A 92 -3.12 -29.34 21.96
N ALA A 93 -3.28 -29.26 20.64
CA ALA A 93 -4.53 -29.66 19.99
C ALA A 93 -4.96 -31.08 20.42
N ARG A 94 -3.97 -31.97 20.63
CA ARG A 94 -4.18 -33.32 21.16
C ARG A 94 -4.74 -33.33 22.59
N SER A 95 -4.24 -32.51 23.51
CA SER A 95 -4.75 -32.50 24.89
C SER A 95 -6.19 -31.99 24.94
N LYS A 96 -6.51 -30.93 24.19
CA LYS A 96 -7.89 -30.43 24.07
C LYS A 96 -8.85 -31.47 23.50
N ALA A 97 -8.43 -32.19 22.47
CA ALA A 97 -9.23 -33.27 21.88
C ALA A 97 -9.45 -34.44 22.85
N LEU A 98 -8.45 -34.79 23.67
CA LEU A 98 -8.58 -35.84 24.68
C LEU A 98 -9.53 -35.44 25.81
N ASP A 99 -9.51 -34.19 26.25
CA ASP A 99 -10.42 -33.72 27.29
C ASP A 99 -11.87 -33.71 26.76
N PHE A 100 -12.08 -33.24 25.54
CA PHE A 100 -13.39 -33.29 24.88
C PHE A 100 -13.90 -34.73 24.67
N ALA A 101 -13.01 -35.66 24.29
CA ALA A 101 -13.38 -37.06 24.08
C ALA A 101 -13.77 -37.80 25.38
N LYS A 102 -13.38 -37.30 26.56
CA LYS A 102 -13.81 -37.87 27.85
C LYS A 102 -15.23 -37.45 28.21
N GLU A 103 -15.67 -36.27 27.77
CA GLU A 103 -17.00 -35.72 28.07
C GLU A 103 -18.08 -36.32 27.18
N LEU A 104 -17.72 -36.74 25.96
CA LEU A 104 -18.67 -37.34 25.01
C LEU A 104 -18.80 -38.86 25.19
N PRO A 105 -20.02 -39.41 25.04
CA PRO A 105 -20.21 -40.85 24.98
C PRO A 105 -19.50 -41.42 23.74
N LYS A 106 -18.92 -42.61 23.90
CA LYS A 106 -18.22 -43.29 22.80
C LYS A 106 -19.19 -43.56 21.64
N PRO A 107 -18.81 -43.27 20.40
CA PRO A 107 -19.68 -43.55 19.26
C PRO A 107 -19.96 -45.05 19.15
N PRO A 108 -21.14 -45.44 18.63
CA PRO A 108 -21.43 -46.84 18.37
C PRO A 108 -20.37 -47.42 17.44
N LYS A 109 -19.96 -48.68 17.72
CA LYS A 109 -19.01 -49.37 16.84
C LYS A 109 -19.61 -49.44 15.44
N PRO A 110 -18.88 -49.02 14.39
CA PRO A 110 -19.41 -49.09 13.04
C PRO A 110 -19.74 -50.55 12.73
N ARG A 111 -20.98 -50.79 12.29
CA ARG A 111 -21.34 -52.05 11.67
C ARG A 111 -20.57 -52.12 10.35
N ARG A 112 -20.02 -53.29 10.04
CA ARG A 112 -19.29 -53.56 8.80
C ARG A 112 -20.14 -53.07 7.61
N PRO A 113 -19.60 -52.28 6.67
CA PRO A 113 -20.43 -51.57 5.71
C PRO A 113 -21.01 -52.54 4.67
N GLU A 114 -22.32 -52.72 4.70
CA GLU A 114 -23.08 -52.93 3.47
C GLU A 114 -23.24 -51.55 2.81
N LYS A 115 -22.92 -51.48 1.52
CA LYS A 115 -22.85 -50.26 0.72
C LYS A 115 -24.13 -49.43 0.85
N GLN A 116 -24.07 -48.32 1.55
CA GLN A 116 -25.07 -47.25 1.47
C GLN A 116 -24.31 -45.92 1.34
N ALA A 117 -24.73 -45.15 0.34
CA ALA A 117 -24.09 -43.91 -0.08
C ALA A 117 -24.44 -42.78 0.89
N ASP A 118 -23.44 -42.25 1.59
CA ASP A 118 -23.59 -41.07 2.45
C ASP A 118 -23.54 -39.78 1.61
N THR A 119 -24.69 -39.10 1.52
CA THR A 119 -24.81 -37.74 1.01
C THR A 119 -24.37 -36.74 2.08
N HIS A 120 -23.08 -36.43 2.15
CA HIS A 120 -22.62 -35.20 2.77
C HIS A 120 -22.74 -34.05 1.75
N LYS A 121 -23.78 -33.23 1.85
CA LYS A 121 -23.89 -32.00 1.06
C LYS A 121 -22.92 -30.97 1.63
N ALA A 122 -21.98 -30.50 0.80
CA ALA A 122 -21.16 -29.33 1.07
C ALA A 122 -22.07 -28.10 1.28
N PRO A 123 -21.65 -27.09 2.08
CA PRO A 123 -22.38 -25.83 2.21
C PRO A 123 -22.61 -25.23 0.82
N THR A 124 -23.84 -24.76 0.58
CA THR A 124 -24.27 -24.29 -0.74
C THR A 124 -23.93 -22.80 -0.87
N GLU A 125 -23.73 -22.30 -2.09
CA GLU A 125 -23.41 -20.89 -2.40
C GLU A 125 -24.35 -19.89 -1.69
N ALA A 126 -25.64 -20.26 -1.54
CA ALA A 126 -26.64 -19.47 -0.82
C ALA A 126 -26.37 -19.30 0.70
N ASP A 127 -25.62 -20.21 1.33
CA ASP A 127 -25.22 -20.10 2.73
C ASP A 127 -24.07 -19.09 2.92
N PHE A 128 -23.23 -18.91 1.89
CA PHE A 128 -22.17 -17.89 1.86
C PHE A 128 -22.75 -16.50 1.58
N ASP A 129 -23.67 -16.38 0.62
CA ASP A 129 -24.31 -15.11 0.28
C ASP A 129 -25.06 -14.48 1.48
N ARG A 130 -25.74 -15.32 2.29
CA ARG A 130 -26.50 -14.83 3.45
C ARG A 130 -25.61 -14.29 4.58
N ALA A 131 -24.45 -14.90 4.79
CA ALA A 131 -23.48 -14.43 5.78
C ALA A 131 -22.87 -13.08 5.38
N ASP A 132 -22.63 -12.88 4.09
CA ASP A 132 -22.08 -11.64 3.55
C ASP A 132 -23.04 -10.45 3.71
N TRP A 133 -24.35 -10.63 3.48
CA TRP A 133 -25.33 -9.54 3.63
C TRP A 133 -25.50 -9.06 5.08
N GLU A 134 -25.51 -9.97 6.05
CA GLU A 134 -25.64 -9.62 7.47
C GLU A 134 -24.38 -8.90 7.99
N GLU A 135 -23.21 -9.34 7.54
CA GLU A 135 -21.91 -8.71 7.86
C GLU A 135 -21.79 -7.31 7.23
N ILE A 136 -22.23 -7.13 5.98
CA ILE A 136 -22.28 -5.83 5.32
C ILE A 136 -23.16 -4.85 6.10
N ARG A 137 -24.35 -5.29 6.53
CA ARG A 137 -25.27 -4.45 7.32
C ARG A 137 -24.68 -4.04 8.66
N GLN A 138 -23.97 -4.94 9.34
CA GLN A 138 -23.27 -4.62 10.59
C GLN A 138 -22.17 -3.58 10.40
N ARG A 139 -21.39 -3.69 9.31
CA ARG A 139 -20.35 -2.69 8.99
C ARG A 139 -20.92 -1.32 8.68
N GLU A 140 -22.07 -1.26 8.02
CA GLU A 140 -22.76 0.01 7.73
C GLU A 140 -23.21 0.71 9.02
N ILE A 141 -23.82 -0.02 9.96
CA ILE A 141 -24.17 0.50 11.28
C ILE A 141 -22.93 1.04 12.01
N GLN A 142 -21.82 0.29 11.98
CA GLN A 142 -20.57 0.71 12.62
C GLN A 142 -20.00 1.99 11.99
N HIS A 143 -20.06 2.12 10.67
CA HIS A 143 -19.61 3.32 9.97
C HIS A 143 -20.41 4.56 10.40
N ASP A 144 -21.74 4.42 10.52
CA ASP A 144 -22.61 5.53 10.92
C ASP A 144 -22.36 5.97 12.37
N GLU A 145 -22.16 5.02 13.27
CA GLU A 145 -21.78 5.31 14.66
C GLU A 145 -20.44 6.06 14.74
N ASP A 146 -19.44 5.62 13.98
CA ASP A 146 -18.13 6.24 13.98
C ASP A 146 -18.16 7.63 13.33
N ALA A 147 -18.97 7.82 12.28
CA ALA A 147 -19.22 9.11 11.68
C ALA A 147 -19.92 10.07 12.67
N ALA A 148 -20.87 9.57 13.47
CA ALA A 148 -21.52 10.36 14.51
C ALA A 148 -20.54 10.77 15.62
N LYS A 149 -19.69 9.85 16.10
CA LYS A 149 -18.64 10.16 17.09
C LYS A 149 -17.65 11.20 16.56
N ALA A 150 -17.22 11.07 15.31
CA ALA A 150 -16.32 12.02 14.68
C ALA A 150 -16.94 13.43 14.58
N ARG A 151 -18.25 13.52 14.27
CA ARG A 151 -18.99 14.79 14.29
C ARG A 151 -19.05 15.39 15.69
N GLN A 152 -19.37 14.60 16.71
CA GLN A 152 -19.38 15.07 18.10
C GLN A 152 -18.02 15.62 18.55
N ILE A 153 -16.93 14.91 18.22
CA ILE A 153 -15.57 15.38 18.52
C ILE A 153 -15.27 16.69 17.79
N LYS A 154 -15.67 16.80 16.52
CA LYS A 154 -15.48 18.02 15.73
C LYS A 154 -16.25 19.21 16.32
N ASP A 155 -17.50 18.99 16.72
CA ASP A 155 -18.35 20.01 17.33
C ASP A 155 -17.78 20.43 18.70
N PHE A 156 -17.32 19.47 19.51
CA PHE A 156 -16.65 19.74 20.78
C PHE A 156 -15.37 20.58 20.60
N ILE A 157 -14.52 20.23 19.62
CA ILE A 157 -13.31 21.00 19.30
C ILE A 157 -13.68 22.42 18.85
N SER A 158 -14.77 22.60 18.12
CA SER A 158 -15.22 23.93 17.66
C SER A 158 -15.71 24.85 18.78
N GLN A 159 -16.13 24.29 19.92
CA GLN A 159 -16.64 25.03 21.08
C GLN A 159 -15.54 25.40 22.09
N LEU A 160 -14.34 24.82 21.96
CA LEU A 160 -13.22 25.20 22.81
C LEU A 160 -12.71 26.60 22.43
N PRO A 161 -12.60 27.55 23.38
CA PRO A 161 -11.96 28.82 23.13
C PRO A 161 -10.47 28.57 22.88
N PHE A 162 -9.98 29.00 21.71
CA PHE A 162 -8.55 29.05 21.40
C PHE A 162 -7.88 30.22 22.13
#